data_AF-A0A1F9PR63-F1
#
_entry.id   AF-A0A1F9PR63-F1
#
_cell.length_a   1.000
_cell.length_b   1.000
_cell.length_c   1.000
_cell.angle_alpha   90.00
_cell.angle_beta   90.00
_cell.angle_gamma   90.00
#
_symmetry.space_group_name_H-M   'P 1'
#
loop_
_entity.id
_entity.type
_entity.pdbx_description
1 polymer ?
#
loop_
_entity_poly.entity_id
_entity_poly.type
_entity_poly.pdbx_seq_one_letter_code
_entity_poly.pdbx_strand_id
1 'polypeptide(L)' 'MIKVKTFGEPLVPFKVQVELQELDKRVNDFIRDGQIKNVISVSDAVTSESGSSIGLVRVLVYDD' A
#
# COMPACT_ATOMS: atom_id res chain seq x y z
N MET A 1 16.05 11.73 7.28
CA MET A 1 15.34 11.21 8.47
C MET A 1 14.41 10.10 7.99
N ILE A 2 14.41 8.92 8.61
CA ILE A 2 13.62 7.78 8.13
C ILE A 2 12.14 8.01 8.47
N LYS A 3 11.26 7.88 7.47
CA LYS A 3 9.81 8.03 7.60
C LYS A 3 9.09 6.73 7.23
N VAL A 4 7.93 6.50 7.85
CA VAL A 4 7.07 5.33 7.61
C VAL A 4 5.65 5.79 7.29
N LYS A 5 5.06 5.27 6.22
CA LYS A 5 3.66 5.50 5.85
C LYS A 5 2.98 4.18 5.51
N THR A 6 1.76 4.00 6.01
CA THR A 6 0.94 2.79 5.81
C THR A 6 -0.29 3.12 4.96
N PHE A 7 -0.62 2.22 4.03
CA PHE A 7 -1.78 2.27 3.15
C PHE A 7 -2.61 0.99 3.32
N GLY A 8 -3.93 1.10 3.38
CA GLY A 8 -4.84 -0.04 3.49
C GLY A 8 -5.85 -0.05 2.36
N GLU A 9 -6.14 -1.23 1.81
CA GLU A 9 -7.18 -1.45 0.81
C GLU A 9 -8.00 -2.70 1.16
N PRO A 10 -9.34 -2.63 1.25
CA PRO A 10 -10.16 -3.83 1.36
C PRO A 10 -10.11 -4.65 0.06
N LEU A 11 -10.20 -5.98 0.17
CA LEU A 11 -10.30 -6.90 -0.96
C LEU A 11 -11.72 -7.46 -1.04
N VAL A 12 -12.47 -7.08 -2.08
CA VAL A 12 -13.82 -7.58 -2.35
C VAL A 12 -13.76 -8.67 -3.43
N PRO A 13 -14.46 -9.82 -3.25
CA PRO A 13 -14.53 -10.86 -4.27
C PRO A 13 -14.92 -10.30 -5.65
N PHE A 14 -14.19 -10.71 -6.69
CA PHE A 14 -14.33 -10.23 -8.08
C PHE A 14 -13.94 -8.77 -8.36
N LYS A 15 -13.39 -8.02 -7.38
CA LYS A 15 -12.92 -6.63 -7.59
C LYS A 15 -11.45 -6.39 -7.22
N VAL A 16 -10.79 -7.41 -6.66
CA VAL A 16 -9.38 -7.37 -6.21
C VAL A 16 -8.42 -6.68 -7.17
N GLN A 17 -8.50 -6.95 -8.48
CA GLN A 17 -7.57 -6.33 -9.44
C GLN A 17 -7.69 -4.80 -9.48
N VAL A 18 -8.93 -4.28 -9.39
CA VAL A 18 -9.18 -2.83 -9.37
C VAL A 18 -8.68 -2.23 -8.06
N GLU A 19 -8.96 -2.88 -6.93
CA GLU A 19 -8.54 -2.44 -5.60
C GLU A 19 -7.00 -2.39 -5.48
N LEU A 20 -6.31 -3.38 -6.02
CA LEU A 20 -4.84 -3.38 -6.09
C LEU A 20 -4.30 -2.25 -6.98
N GLN A 21 -4.95 -1.97 -8.12
CA GLN A 21 -4.58 -0.85 -8.99
C GLN A 21 -4.81 0.51 -8.32
N GLU A 22 -5.89 0.65 -7.56
CA GLU A 22 -6.20 1.86 -6.78
C GLU A 22 -5.18 2.06 -5.65
N LEU A 23 -4.80 1.00 -4.94
CA LEU A 23 -3.73 1.03 -3.95
C LEU A 23 -2.40 1.46 -4.58
N ASP A 24 -2.00 0.84 -5.69
CA ASP A 24 -0.79 1.21 -6.44
C ASP A 24 -0.82 2.68 -6.85
N LYS A 25 -1.96 3.15 -7.36
CA LYS A 25 -2.12 4.55 -7.73
C LYS A 25 -1.91 5.48 -6.55
N ARG A 26 -2.53 5.22 -5.39
CA ARG A 26 -2.38 6.06 -4.19
C ARG A 26 -0.94 6.10 -3.68
N VAL A 27 -0.23 4.98 -3.72
CA VAL A 27 1.18 4.91 -3.32
C VAL A 27 2.07 5.71 -4.28
N ASN A 28 1.86 5.56 -5.58
CA ASN A 28 2.62 6.30 -6.60
C ASN A 28 2.32 7.81 -6.54
N ASP A 29 1.06 8.19 -6.34
CA ASP A 29 0.66 9.58 -6.15
C ASP A 29 1.35 10.17 -4.90
N PHE A 30 1.40 9.42 -3.78
CA PHE A 30 2.13 9.85 -2.58
C PHE A 30 3.63 10.06 -2.83
N ILE A 31 4.29 9.15 -3.53
CA ILE A 31 5.72 9.24 -3.86
C ILE A 31 5.99 10.47 -4.73
N ARG A 32 5.20 10.64 -5.79
CA ARG A 32 5.34 11.75 -6.73
C ARG A 32 5.07 13.10 -6.07
N ASP A 33 3.92 13.23 -5.41
CA ASP A 33 3.44 14.49 -4.85
C ASP A 33 4.28 14.89 -3.62
N GLY A 34 4.80 13.91 -2.89
CA GLY A 34 5.76 14.10 -1.81
C GLY A 34 7.21 14.31 -2.28
N GLN A 35 7.49 14.24 -3.58
CA GLN A 35 8.83 14.35 -4.18
C GLN A 35 9.88 13.40 -3.56
N ILE A 36 9.43 12.25 -3.05
CA ILE A 36 10.26 11.26 -2.36
C ILE A 36 11.34 10.75 -3.33
N LYS A 37 12.61 10.88 -2.94
CA LYS A 37 13.75 10.51 -3.80
C LYS A 37 14.17 9.07 -3.63
N ASN A 38 14.06 8.55 -2.41
CA ASN A 38 14.50 7.21 -2.08
C ASN A 38 13.41 6.46 -1.34
N VAL A 39 12.97 5.36 -1.95
CA VAL A 39 12.20 4.32 -1.30
C VAL A 39 13.18 3.28 -0.77
N ILE A 40 13.22 3.13 0.55
CA ILE A 40 14.13 2.21 1.23
C ILE A 40 13.54 0.80 1.24
N SER A 41 12.23 0.68 1.49
CA SER A 41 11.54 -0.61 1.56
C SER A 41 10.05 -0.49 1.30
N VAL A 42 9.48 -1.55 0.74
CA VAL A 42 8.04 -1.76 0.57
C VAL A 42 7.71 -3.14 1.14
N SER A 43 6.69 -3.22 1.99
CA SER A 43 6.23 -4.50 2.56
C SER A 43 4.70 -4.55 2.55
N ASP A 44 4.18 -5.69 2.08
CA ASP A 44 2.75 -5.96 2.03
C ASP A 44 2.37 -7.04 3.03
N ALA A 45 1.25 -6.83 3.72
CA ALA A 45 0.64 -7.79 4.61
C ALA A 45 -0.86 -7.89 4.32
N VAL A 46 -1.37 -9.10 4.12
CA VAL A 46 -2.81 -9.33 3.99
C VAL A 46 -3.49 -9.22 5.35
N THR A 47 -4.67 -8.61 5.37
CA THR A 47 -5.57 -8.68 6.52
C THR A 47 -6.56 -9.81 6.29
N SER A 48 -6.82 -10.59 7.33
CA SER A 48 -7.64 -11.78 7.24
C SER A 48 -8.81 -11.73 8.20
N GLU A 49 -9.97 -12.22 7.76
CA GLU A 49 -11.15 -12.43 8.59
C GLU A 49 -11.72 -13.82 8.28
N SER A 50 -11.97 -14.61 9.32
CA SER A 50 -12.53 -15.96 9.20
C SER A 50 -11.80 -16.87 8.19
N GLY A 51 -10.47 -16.74 8.11
CA GLY A 51 -9.62 -17.52 7.20
C GLY A 51 -9.59 -17.00 5.75
N SER A 52 -10.36 -15.98 5.42
CA SER A 52 -10.33 -15.30 4.12
C SER A 52 -9.44 -14.07 4.17
N SER A 53 -8.70 -13.79 3.11
CA SER A 53 -8.03 -12.50 2.93
C SER A 53 -9.07 -11.45 2.52
N ILE A 54 -9.20 -10.38 3.30
CA ILE A 54 -10.22 -9.34 3.13
C ILE A 54 -9.63 -7.95 2.89
N GLY A 55 -8.30 -7.85 2.84
CA GLY A 55 -7.62 -6.57 2.64
C GLY A 55 -6.12 -6.73 2.50
N LEU A 56 -5.47 -5.65 2.10
CA LEU A 56 -4.03 -5.53 1.98
C LEU A 56 -3.56 -4.25 2.68
N VAL A 57 -2.54 -4.39 3.50
CA VAL A 57 -1.82 -3.28 4.11
C VAL A 57 -0.44 -3.21 3.47
N ARG A 58 -0.12 -2.07 2.85
CA ARG A 58 1.21 -1.77 2.31
C ARG A 58 1.91 -0.74 3.17
N VAL A 59 3.13 -1.05 3.58
CA VAL A 59 4.02 -0.16 4.34
C VAL A 59 5.16 0.29 3.45
N LEU A 60 5.36 1.61 3.40
CA LEU A 60 6.44 2.26 2.66
C LEU A 60 7.42 2.90 3.66
N VAL A 61 8.69 2.53 3.59
CA VAL A 61 9.79 3.17 4.29
C VAL A 61 10.58 4.03 3.31
N TYR A 62 10.76 5.29 3.63
CA TYR A 62 11.35 6.27 2.72
C TYR A 62 12.15 7.34 3.47
N ASP A 63 13.01 8.04 2.72
CA ASP A 63 13.64 9.28 3.17
C ASP A 63 13.54 10.38 2.09
N ASP A 64 13.95 11.58 2.51
CA ASP A 64 13.96 12.80 1.68
C ASP A 64 15.27 12.89 0.90
#